data_AF-A0A8K0L123-F1
#
_entry.id   AF-A0A8K0L123-F1
#
_cell.length_a   1.000
_cell.length_b   1.000
_cell.length_c   1.000
_cell.angle_alpha   90.00
_cell.angle_beta   90.00
_cell.angle_gamma   90.00
#
_symmetry.space_group_name_H-M   'P 1'
#
loop_
_entity.id
_entity.type
_entity.pdbx_description
1 polymer ?
#
loop_
_entity_poly.entity_id
_entity_poly.type
_entity_poly.pdbx_seq_one_letter_code
_entity_poly.pdbx_strand_id
1 'polypeptide(L)'
;MPAPRQIFIAVIGVGGVGTSFLTQLQSLSSRLSQAPAPVYLTLILLARSKKMLLSENYRPLSMSSWSDALSSSTQPVLPTNELLEYLATAPEKVVLVDNTSSEDLASSYPQFLSRGISIVTPNKKGFSSSLGLWQDIFAAASNGTGRGGYVFHESTVGAGLPVLSSLKDLVQTGDEVTRIEGVFSGTMSFLFNSFMPVGGGGGKFAAEVKKAKELGYTEPDPRDDLNGLDVARKLTILARLAGLKVESPTSFPVQSLIPKELEGCKSGDEFVERLGEFDERMEKLKSEAAAAGKVVRFVGSIDVQKGDVKVGLEKFDASHPIAALKGSDNIINFYTKRYGANPLIIQGAGQVHASISTSRHLTSTVPAAKSPLWASPRTSSKSSNSFTKPSRPSRTPPYQRNTPPTSPPSPSLLPLTVSTPLLPASPPHLPPPIPHAPSRTHSSTPGRPQNPSSPATTNTTPPQTPPPHSPLPAHQYSNSESPRPQQQATAS
;
A
#
# COMPACT_ATOMS: atom_id res chain seq x y z
N MET A 1 -20.89 18.99 -25.58
CA MET A 1 -20.16 18.05 -24.70
C MET A 1 -18.91 18.74 -24.19
N PRO A 2 -18.48 18.56 -22.93
CA PRO A 2 -17.20 19.10 -22.49
C PRO A 2 -16.07 18.55 -23.37
N ALA A 3 -15.07 19.38 -23.68
CA ALA A 3 -13.91 18.95 -24.46
C ALA A 3 -13.21 17.77 -23.76
N PRO A 4 -12.72 16.78 -24.53
CA PRO A 4 -11.99 15.66 -23.95
C PRO A 4 -10.74 16.17 -23.22
N ARG A 5 -10.42 15.57 -22.08
CA ARG A 5 -9.22 15.94 -21.31
C ARG A 5 -8.05 15.06 -21.70
N GLN A 6 -6.94 15.66 -22.10
CA GLN A 6 -5.70 14.93 -22.32
C GLN A 6 -4.80 15.02 -21.09
N ILE A 7 -4.16 13.90 -20.74
CA ILE A 7 -3.17 13.84 -19.67
C ILE A 7 -1.96 13.07 -20.18
N PHE A 8 -0.78 13.68 -20.03
CA PHE A 8 0.47 13.03 -20.35
C PHE A 8 0.99 12.21 -19.17
N ILE A 9 1.46 11.00 -19.47
CA ILE A 9 2.02 10.07 -18.50
C ILE A 9 3.50 9.88 -18.81
N ALA A 10 4.34 10.15 -17.82
CA ALA A 10 5.78 9.89 -17.87
C ALA A 10 6.10 8.82 -16.82
N VAL A 11 6.62 7.66 -17.24
CA VAL A 11 6.86 6.52 -16.35
C VAL A 11 8.35 6.30 -16.17
N ILE A 12 8.81 6.29 -14.92
CA ILE A 12 10.19 5.95 -14.55
C ILE A 12 10.14 4.68 -13.71
N GLY A 13 10.93 3.67 -14.10
CA GLY A 13 10.90 2.35 -13.50
C GLY A 13 9.91 1.42 -14.21
N VAL A 14 10.46 0.46 -14.95
CA VAL A 14 9.72 -0.60 -15.68
C VAL A 14 10.14 -1.99 -15.20
N GLY A 15 10.43 -2.12 -13.89
CA GLY A 15 10.61 -3.41 -13.22
C GLY A 15 9.26 -4.10 -12.95
N GLY A 16 9.20 -5.05 -12.01
CA GLY A 16 7.97 -5.80 -11.73
C GLY A 16 6.72 -4.93 -11.49
N VAL A 17 6.85 -3.88 -10.67
CA VAL A 17 5.74 -2.92 -10.43
C VAL A 17 5.43 -2.09 -11.68
N GLY A 18 6.45 -1.57 -12.35
CA GLY A 18 6.27 -0.71 -13.53
C GLY A 18 5.63 -1.44 -14.71
N THR A 19 6.04 -2.68 -14.98
CA THR A 19 5.42 -3.54 -16.01
C THR A 19 3.95 -3.80 -15.70
N SER A 20 3.63 -4.16 -14.45
CA SER A 20 2.24 -4.35 -14.02
C SER A 20 1.42 -3.06 -14.15
N PHE A 21 2.02 -1.92 -13.82
CA PHE A 21 1.39 -0.61 -13.99
C PHE A 21 1.08 -0.29 -15.45
N LEU A 22 1.99 -0.55 -16.38
CA LEU A 22 1.76 -0.29 -17.80
C LEU A 22 0.63 -1.14 -18.38
N THR A 23 0.53 -2.42 -18.00
CA THR A 23 -0.60 -3.28 -18.37
C THR A 23 -1.93 -2.70 -17.89
N GLN A 24 -1.98 -2.25 -16.63
CA GLN A 24 -3.19 -1.65 -16.07
C GLN A 24 -3.50 -0.28 -16.66
N LEU A 25 -2.48 0.52 -16.97
CA LEU A 25 -2.61 1.82 -17.62
C LEU A 25 -3.28 1.67 -18.98
N GLN A 26 -2.95 0.64 -19.75
CA GLN A 26 -3.60 0.34 -21.04
C GLN A 26 -5.10 0.05 -20.85
N SER A 27 -5.46 -0.82 -19.91
CA SER A 27 -6.87 -1.12 -19.59
C SER A 27 -7.63 0.11 -19.07
N LEU A 28 -6.98 0.93 -18.23
CA LEU A 28 -7.54 2.17 -17.71
C LEU A 28 -7.76 3.20 -18.82
N SER A 29 -6.79 3.39 -19.71
CA SER A 29 -6.88 4.31 -20.85
C SER A 29 -8.04 3.95 -21.77
N SER A 30 -8.22 2.66 -22.06
CA SER A 30 -9.36 2.16 -22.83
C SER A 30 -10.71 2.50 -22.17
N ARG A 31 -10.87 2.23 -20.86
CA ARG A 31 -12.11 2.60 -20.15
C ARG A 31 -12.36 4.10 -20.11
N LEU A 32 -11.34 4.91 -19.82
CA LEU A 32 -11.49 6.36 -19.65
C LEU A 32 -11.78 7.07 -20.97
N SER A 33 -11.24 6.59 -22.09
CA SER A 33 -11.54 7.14 -23.42
C SER A 33 -12.98 6.87 -23.89
N GLN A 34 -13.63 5.84 -23.35
CA GLN A 34 -15.01 5.46 -23.68
C GLN A 34 -16.05 6.04 -22.70
N ALA A 35 -15.62 6.75 -21.65
CA ALA A 35 -16.53 7.35 -20.67
C ALA A 35 -17.32 8.53 -21.28
N PRO A 36 -18.51 8.89 -20.75
CA PRO A 36 -19.31 10.02 -21.23
C PRO A 36 -18.56 11.38 -21.22
N ALA A 37 -17.57 11.52 -20.35
CA ALA A 37 -16.59 12.60 -20.37
C ALA A 37 -15.20 11.98 -20.61
N PRO A 38 -14.77 11.80 -21.87
CA PRO A 38 -13.56 11.08 -22.20
C PRO A 38 -12.30 11.73 -21.63
N VAL A 39 -11.39 10.89 -21.16
CA VAL A 39 -10.05 11.28 -20.72
C VAL A 39 -9.04 10.42 -21.46
N TYR A 40 -8.12 11.07 -22.17
CA TYR A 40 -7.10 10.41 -22.96
C TYR A 40 -5.76 10.41 -22.22
N LEU A 41 -5.33 9.24 -21.79
CA LEU A 41 -4.02 9.05 -21.18
C LEU A 41 -3.00 8.79 -22.28
N THR A 42 -2.02 9.69 -22.42
CA THR A 42 -0.99 9.64 -23.46
C THR A 42 0.37 9.37 -22.83
N LEU A 43 0.95 8.20 -23.10
CA LEU A 43 2.30 7.87 -22.66
C LEU A 43 3.32 8.66 -23.47
N ILE A 44 4.12 9.50 -22.83
CA ILE A 44 5.12 10.37 -23.51
C ILE A 44 6.56 10.01 -23.14
N LEU A 45 6.76 9.29 -22.04
CA LEU A 45 8.08 8.92 -21.56
C LEU A 45 8.04 7.57 -20.82
N LEU A 46 9.06 6.75 -21.08
CA LEU A 46 9.38 5.53 -20.35
C LEU A 46 10.87 5.49 -20.06
N ALA A 47 11.28 5.31 -18.81
CA ALA A 47 12.69 5.20 -18.45
C ALA A 47 12.97 4.00 -17.55
N ARG A 48 14.12 3.36 -17.78
CA ARG A 48 14.82 2.47 -16.84
C ARG A 48 16.16 3.09 -16.47
N SER A 49 16.96 2.42 -15.64
CA SER A 49 18.22 2.99 -15.13
C SER A 49 19.23 3.49 -16.17
N LYS A 50 19.22 2.94 -17.41
CA LYS A 50 20.21 3.27 -18.45
C LYS A 50 19.61 3.63 -19.81
N LYS A 51 18.30 3.46 -19.99
CA LYS A 51 17.63 3.62 -21.30
C LYS A 51 16.32 4.34 -21.12
N MET A 52 15.94 5.09 -22.15
CA MET A 52 14.70 5.84 -22.16
C MET A 52 14.01 5.74 -23.53
N LEU A 53 12.68 5.85 -23.55
CA LEU A 53 11.91 6.28 -24.69
C LEU A 53 11.32 7.64 -24.33
N LEU A 54 11.63 8.65 -25.13
CA LEU A 54 11.09 9.99 -24.96
C LEU A 54 10.43 10.44 -26.26
N SER A 55 9.24 11.02 -26.13
CA SER A 55 8.49 11.59 -27.25
C SER A 55 8.74 13.08 -27.36
N GLU A 56 9.66 13.50 -28.23
CA GLU A 56 10.09 14.92 -28.35
C GLU A 56 8.93 15.87 -28.67
N ASN A 57 7.93 15.40 -29.42
CA ASN A 57 6.75 16.17 -29.81
C ASN A 57 5.48 15.77 -29.04
N TYR A 58 5.62 15.06 -27.93
CA TYR A 58 4.52 14.58 -27.08
C TYR A 58 3.50 13.69 -27.79
N ARG A 59 3.87 13.07 -28.92
CA ARG A 59 3.05 12.03 -29.56
C ARG A 59 2.98 10.77 -28.70
N PRO A 60 1.88 10.01 -28.74
CA PRO A 60 1.73 8.80 -27.93
C PRO A 60 2.81 7.75 -28.25
N LEU A 61 3.52 7.30 -27.23
CA LEU A 61 4.28 6.06 -27.26
C LEU A 61 3.33 4.86 -27.14
N SER A 62 3.68 3.76 -27.81
CA SER A 62 2.88 2.53 -27.76
C SER A 62 2.88 1.93 -26.35
N MET A 63 1.69 1.74 -25.78
CA MET A 63 1.52 1.04 -24.49
C MET A 63 1.55 -0.49 -24.63
N SER A 64 1.45 -1.04 -25.84
CA SER A 64 1.43 -2.49 -26.08
C SER A 64 2.79 -3.05 -26.51
N SER A 65 3.61 -2.26 -27.19
CA SER A 65 4.93 -2.66 -27.71
C SER A 65 6.09 -1.88 -27.09
N TRP A 66 5.87 -1.27 -25.92
CA TRP A 66 6.88 -0.47 -25.23
C TRP A 66 8.15 -1.25 -24.89
N SER A 67 8.03 -2.55 -24.58
CA SER A 67 9.15 -3.39 -24.13
C SER A 67 10.22 -3.52 -25.21
N ASP A 68 9.82 -3.83 -26.44
CA ASP A 68 10.74 -4.00 -27.57
C ASP A 68 11.36 -2.66 -27.96
N ALA A 69 10.54 -1.61 -28.01
CA ALA A 69 11.00 -0.25 -28.28
C ALA A 69 12.05 0.21 -27.26
N LEU A 70 11.79 0.02 -25.96
CA LEU A 70 12.71 0.45 -24.89
C LEU A 70 13.97 -0.41 -24.87
N SER A 71 13.86 -1.70 -25.17
CA SER A 71 15.00 -2.61 -25.29
C SER A 71 15.92 -2.21 -26.43
N SER A 72 15.33 -1.75 -27.54
CA SER A 72 16.04 -1.32 -28.76
C SER A 72 16.56 0.13 -28.66
N SER A 73 16.05 0.92 -27.70
CA SER A 73 16.48 2.29 -27.51
C SER A 73 17.96 2.40 -27.12
N THR A 74 18.61 3.39 -27.70
CA THR A 74 19.97 3.86 -27.38
C THR A 74 19.97 5.21 -26.67
N GLN A 75 18.79 5.82 -26.45
CA GLN A 75 18.69 7.11 -25.78
C GLN A 75 19.11 6.99 -24.31
N PRO A 76 20.06 7.81 -23.83
CA PRO A 76 20.40 7.86 -22.41
C PRO A 76 19.24 8.45 -21.61
N VAL A 77 19.23 8.16 -20.31
CA VAL A 77 18.27 8.78 -19.38
C VAL A 77 18.65 10.24 -19.18
N LEU A 78 17.67 11.14 -19.28
CA LEU A 78 17.91 12.56 -19.00
C LEU A 78 18.30 12.79 -17.54
N PRO A 79 19.26 13.70 -17.28
CA PRO A 79 19.43 14.28 -15.95
C PRO A 79 18.13 14.87 -15.41
N THR A 80 17.96 14.88 -14.09
CA THR A 80 16.68 15.25 -13.44
C THR A 80 16.19 16.65 -13.81
N ASN A 81 17.10 17.62 -13.97
CA ASN A 81 16.78 18.98 -14.39
C ASN A 81 16.27 19.04 -15.83
N GLU A 82 16.88 18.29 -16.75
CA GLU A 82 16.44 18.23 -18.15
C GLU A 82 15.10 17.51 -18.28
N LEU A 83 14.91 16.43 -17.52
CA LEU A 83 13.63 15.74 -17.40
C LEU A 83 12.54 16.70 -16.88
N LEU A 84 12.84 17.49 -15.84
CA LEU A 84 11.91 18.47 -15.29
C LEU A 84 11.48 19.51 -16.33
N GLU A 85 12.43 20.07 -17.08
CA GLU A 85 12.14 21.07 -18.11
C GLU A 85 11.32 20.47 -19.27
N TYR A 86 11.65 19.25 -19.71
CA TYR A 86 10.85 18.53 -20.71
C TYR A 86 9.40 18.35 -20.21
N LEU A 87 9.20 17.82 -19.01
CA LEU A 87 7.83 17.61 -18.49
C LEU A 87 7.08 18.92 -18.22
N ALA A 88 7.77 19.99 -17.81
CA ALA A 88 7.15 21.29 -17.52
C ALA A 88 6.72 22.05 -18.78
N THR A 89 7.33 21.76 -19.94
CA THR A 89 6.99 22.39 -21.23
C THR A 89 5.92 21.63 -22.02
N ALA A 90 5.41 20.51 -21.49
CA ALA A 90 4.36 19.75 -22.15
C ALA A 90 3.07 20.59 -22.29
N PRO A 91 2.35 20.50 -23.43
CA PRO A 91 1.19 21.36 -23.69
C PRO A 91 -0.03 21.06 -22.80
N GLU A 92 -0.04 19.90 -22.12
CA GLU A 92 -1.13 19.43 -21.29
C GLU A 92 -0.60 18.96 -19.93
N LYS A 93 -1.52 18.68 -18.99
CA LYS A 93 -1.15 18.24 -17.63
C LYS A 93 -0.36 16.93 -17.66
N VAL A 94 0.72 16.90 -16.87
CA VAL A 94 1.62 15.75 -16.76
C VAL A 94 1.47 15.06 -15.41
N VAL A 95 1.48 13.73 -15.46
CA VAL A 95 1.68 12.86 -14.30
C VAL A 95 3.00 12.10 -14.47
N LEU A 96 3.94 12.37 -13.57
CA LEU A 96 5.13 11.56 -13.35
C LEU A 96 4.76 10.35 -12.49
N VAL A 97 5.03 9.16 -13.02
CA VAL A 97 4.86 7.89 -12.32
C VAL A 97 6.23 7.33 -11.98
N ASP A 98 6.65 7.50 -10.72
CA ASP A 98 7.92 6.96 -10.23
C ASP A 98 7.70 5.58 -9.60
N ASN A 99 7.95 4.51 -10.36
CA ASN A 99 7.91 3.13 -9.91
C ASN A 99 9.30 2.60 -9.48
N THR A 100 10.18 3.48 -8.98
CA THR A 100 11.52 3.13 -8.51
C THR A 100 11.62 3.17 -6.98
N SER A 101 12.82 2.88 -6.48
CA SER A 101 13.25 3.13 -5.10
C SER A 101 14.38 4.19 -5.04
N SER A 102 14.48 5.05 -6.07
CA SER A 102 15.52 6.06 -6.20
C SER A 102 15.32 7.19 -5.19
N GLU A 103 16.35 7.47 -4.39
CA GLU A 103 16.36 8.57 -3.44
C GLU A 103 16.62 9.92 -4.13
N ASP A 104 17.44 9.93 -5.18
CA ASP A 104 17.74 11.13 -5.96
C ASP A 104 16.48 11.67 -6.67
N LEU A 105 15.70 10.79 -7.29
CA LEU A 105 14.44 11.17 -7.92
C LEU A 105 13.42 11.65 -6.88
N ALA A 106 13.29 10.94 -5.77
CA ALA A 106 12.41 11.30 -4.67
C ALA A 106 12.74 12.67 -4.06
N SER A 107 14.02 12.99 -3.90
CA SER A 107 14.49 14.28 -3.39
C SER A 107 14.12 15.44 -4.32
N SER A 108 13.87 15.16 -5.59
CA SER A 108 13.49 16.16 -6.60
C SER A 108 11.99 16.38 -6.71
N TYR A 109 11.15 15.60 -6.00
CA TYR A 109 9.69 15.72 -6.04
C TYR A 109 9.16 17.14 -5.79
N PRO A 110 9.67 17.93 -4.82
CA PRO A 110 9.21 19.30 -4.61
C PRO A 110 9.34 20.17 -5.87
N GLN A 111 10.41 19.97 -6.66
CA GLN A 111 10.67 20.71 -7.89
C GLN A 111 9.64 20.36 -8.98
N PHE A 112 9.39 19.06 -9.21
CA PHE A 112 8.34 18.60 -10.13
C PHE A 112 6.96 19.15 -9.74
N LEU A 113 6.59 19.01 -8.47
CA LEU A 113 5.32 19.49 -7.95
C LEU A 113 5.18 21.00 -8.12
N SER A 114 6.21 21.79 -7.81
CA SER A 114 6.19 23.25 -7.95
C SER A 114 5.95 23.72 -9.39
N ARG A 115 6.37 22.93 -10.38
CA ARG A 115 6.12 23.16 -11.82
C ARG A 115 4.75 22.66 -12.30
N GLY A 116 3.88 22.20 -11.39
CA GLY A 116 2.54 21.73 -11.72
C GLY A 116 2.47 20.27 -12.19
N ILE A 117 3.59 19.53 -12.14
CA ILE A 117 3.66 18.12 -12.53
C ILE A 117 3.18 17.28 -11.35
N SER A 118 2.16 16.45 -11.57
CA SER A 118 1.64 15.56 -10.53
C SER A 118 2.51 14.31 -10.43
N ILE A 119 2.59 13.71 -9.23
CA ILE A 119 3.41 12.54 -8.95
C ILE A 119 2.50 11.42 -8.42
N VAL A 120 2.66 10.22 -8.97
CA VAL A 120 2.09 9.00 -8.41
C VAL A 120 3.20 7.97 -8.22
N THR A 121 3.35 7.41 -7.02
CA THR A 121 4.55 6.61 -6.73
C THR A 121 4.37 5.58 -5.60
N PRO A 122 4.92 4.35 -5.75
CA PRO A 122 5.20 3.45 -4.62
C PRO A 122 6.51 3.75 -3.87
N ASN A 123 7.28 4.76 -4.27
CA ASN A 123 8.60 5.06 -3.72
C ASN A 123 8.50 5.66 -2.31
N LYS A 124 8.79 4.83 -1.30
CA LYS A 124 8.77 5.26 0.11
C LYS A 124 9.79 6.35 0.43
N LYS A 125 10.87 6.50 -0.36
CA LYS A 125 11.99 7.38 -0.02
C LYS A 125 11.58 8.84 0.11
N GLY A 126 10.69 9.32 -0.76
CA GLY A 126 10.18 10.70 -0.68
C GLY A 126 9.44 11.02 0.61
N PHE A 127 8.89 10.00 1.27
CA PHE A 127 7.94 10.18 2.37
C PHE A 127 8.47 9.67 3.72
N SER A 128 9.55 8.90 3.68
CA SER A 128 10.15 8.27 4.86
C SER A 128 11.60 8.67 5.10
N SER A 129 12.23 9.51 4.27
CA SER A 129 13.56 10.04 4.56
C SER A 129 13.48 11.18 5.60
N SER A 130 14.05 12.34 5.34
CA SER A 130 14.01 13.48 6.26
C SER A 130 12.59 14.03 6.42
N LEU A 131 12.31 14.60 7.59
CA LEU A 131 11.07 15.34 7.82
C LEU A 131 10.99 16.58 6.92
N GLY A 132 12.14 17.20 6.61
CA GLY A 132 12.24 18.32 5.67
C GLY A 132 11.72 17.96 4.28
N LEU A 133 12.17 16.84 3.69
CA LEU A 133 11.70 16.42 2.36
C LEU A 133 10.19 16.16 2.34
N TRP A 134 9.66 15.53 3.40
CA TRP A 134 8.21 15.35 3.56
C TRP A 134 7.49 16.71 3.55
N GLN A 135 7.96 17.67 4.34
CA GLN A 135 7.39 19.01 4.43
C GLN A 135 7.44 19.73 3.07
N ASP A 136 8.58 19.68 2.38
CA ASP A 136 8.76 20.33 1.08
C ASP A 136 7.84 19.75 0.00
N ILE A 137 7.65 18.42 -0.01
CA ILE A 137 6.71 17.74 -0.91
C ILE A 137 5.28 18.26 -0.69
N PHE A 138 4.79 18.27 0.55
CA PHE A 138 3.42 18.71 0.83
C PHE A 138 3.25 20.23 0.78
N ALA A 139 4.33 21.00 0.97
CA ALA A 139 4.34 22.44 0.75
C ALA A 139 4.24 22.80 -0.74
N ALA A 140 4.77 21.97 -1.63
CA ALA A 140 4.63 22.13 -3.08
C ALA A 140 3.29 21.59 -3.61
N ALA A 141 2.82 20.45 -3.09
CA ALA A 141 1.67 19.73 -3.63
C ALA A 141 0.31 20.44 -3.41
N SER A 142 -0.56 20.38 -4.42
CA SER A 142 -1.94 20.91 -4.38
C SER A 142 -2.86 20.21 -3.38
N ASN A 143 -2.60 18.93 -3.07
CA ASN A 143 -3.32 18.19 -2.04
C ASN A 143 -2.59 18.16 -0.68
N GLY A 144 -1.62 19.08 -0.50
CA GLY A 144 -1.03 19.49 0.76
C GLY A 144 -1.39 20.95 1.06
N THR A 145 -0.40 21.82 1.26
CA THR A 145 -0.60 23.27 1.48
C THR A 145 -0.22 24.13 0.27
N GLY A 146 0.33 23.52 -0.78
CA GLY A 146 0.81 24.17 -1.99
C GLY A 146 -0.27 24.40 -3.06
N ARG A 147 0.20 24.82 -4.24
CA ARG A 147 -0.63 25.03 -5.44
C ARG A 147 -0.06 24.36 -6.70
N GLY A 148 0.90 23.45 -6.52
CA GLY A 148 1.60 22.75 -7.58
C GLY A 148 0.82 21.55 -8.16
N GLY A 149 1.53 20.50 -8.55
CA GLY A 149 0.94 19.22 -8.92
C GLY A 149 0.33 18.49 -7.72
N TYR A 150 -0.40 17.41 -7.97
CA TYR A 150 -0.87 16.50 -6.91
C TYR A 150 0.17 15.44 -6.61
N VAL A 151 0.31 15.03 -5.34
CA VAL A 151 1.15 13.89 -4.96
C VAL A 151 0.32 12.75 -4.40
N PHE A 152 0.49 11.55 -4.95
CA PHE A 152 -0.18 10.35 -4.48
C PHE A 152 0.83 9.22 -4.26
N HIS A 153 0.71 8.57 -3.11
CA HIS A 153 1.71 7.65 -2.58
C HIS A 153 1.11 6.49 -1.80
N GLU A 154 -0.16 6.16 -2.08
CA GLU A 154 -0.90 5.10 -1.40
C GLU A 154 -0.15 3.76 -1.39
N SER A 155 0.50 3.42 -2.51
CA SER A 155 1.27 2.17 -2.63
C SER A 155 2.52 2.08 -1.75
N THR A 156 2.90 3.16 -1.04
CA THR A 156 4.03 3.15 -0.10
C THR A 156 3.74 2.33 1.16
N VAL A 157 2.46 2.18 1.54
CA VAL A 157 2.03 1.39 2.71
C VAL A 157 0.82 0.54 2.35
N GLY A 158 0.94 -0.79 2.50
CA GLY A 158 -0.16 -1.71 2.21
C GLY A 158 -0.38 -2.03 0.72
N ALA A 159 0.52 -1.61 -0.17
CA ALA A 159 0.49 -1.90 -1.60
C ALA A 159 -0.83 -1.46 -2.28
N GLY A 160 -1.76 -2.38 -2.55
CA GLY A 160 -3.07 -2.08 -3.13
C GLY A 160 -4.15 -1.66 -2.13
N LEU A 161 -3.90 -1.83 -0.82
CA LEU A 161 -4.86 -1.55 0.24
C LEU A 161 -5.06 -0.04 0.44
N PRO A 162 -6.28 0.42 0.78
CA PRO A 162 -6.58 1.84 1.00
C PRO A 162 -6.11 2.31 2.39
N VAL A 163 -4.83 2.17 2.71
CA VAL A 163 -4.30 2.47 4.05
C VAL A 163 -4.17 3.97 4.28
N LEU A 164 -3.47 4.68 3.39
CA LEU A 164 -3.18 6.10 3.51
C LEU A 164 -4.43 6.95 3.27
N SER A 165 -5.25 6.59 2.28
CA SER A 165 -6.54 7.26 2.03
C SER A 165 -7.48 7.14 3.24
N SER A 166 -7.65 5.94 3.80
CA SER A 166 -8.48 5.78 5.00
C SER A 166 -7.94 6.57 6.19
N LEU A 167 -6.62 6.55 6.43
CA LEU A 167 -6.00 7.35 7.49
C LEU A 167 -6.22 8.85 7.27
N LYS A 168 -6.03 9.32 6.03
CA LYS A 168 -6.23 10.72 5.66
C LYS A 168 -7.69 11.13 5.86
N ASP A 169 -8.65 10.30 5.46
CA ASP A 169 -10.08 10.58 5.61
C ASP A 169 -10.49 10.63 7.09
N LEU A 170 -9.96 9.74 7.93
CA LEU A 170 -10.17 9.78 9.38
C LEU A 170 -9.72 11.14 9.95
N VAL A 171 -8.48 11.56 9.66
CA VAL A 171 -7.93 12.82 10.15
C VAL A 171 -8.68 14.03 9.57
N GLN A 172 -8.96 14.04 8.26
CA GLN A 172 -9.61 15.18 7.59
C GLN A 172 -11.05 15.40 8.00
N THR A 173 -11.77 14.34 8.36
CA THR A 173 -13.14 14.46 8.89
C THR A 173 -13.17 14.85 10.37
N GLY A 174 -12.01 15.08 11.00
CA GLY A 174 -11.87 15.48 12.39
C GLY A 174 -11.96 14.33 13.40
N ASP A 175 -11.65 13.10 12.98
CA ASP A 175 -11.36 12.03 13.94
C ASP A 175 -9.94 12.17 14.49
N GLU A 176 -9.70 11.62 15.68
CA GLU A 176 -8.41 11.63 16.35
C GLU A 176 -7.88 10.21 16.40
N VAL A 177 -6.85 9.92 15.61
CA VAL A 177 -6.16 8.62 15.65
C VAL A 177 -5.38 8.54 16.95
N THR A 178 -5.63 7.51 17.75
CA THR A 178 -4.98 7.32 19.05
C THR A 178 -3.87 6.29 18.95
N ARG A 179 -4.06 5.24 18.16
CA ARG A 179 -3.07 4.18 17.97
C ARG A 179 -3.19 3.56 16.58
N ILE A 180 -2.04 3.24 15.98
CA ILE A 180 -1.95 2.43 14.76
C ILE A 180 -1.11 1.20 15.10
N GLU A 181 -1.59 0.01 14.78
CA GLU A 181 -0.86 -1.22 15.04
C GLU A 181 -1.10 -2.23 13.93
N GLY A 182 -0.07 -2.98 13.53
CA GLY A 182 -0.25 -3.93 12.44
C GLY A 182 0.99 -4.72 12.05
N VAL A 183 0.77 -5.65 11.12
CA VAL A 183 1.83 -6.37 10.40
C VAL A 183 1.95 -5.75 9.02
N PHE A 184 3.11 -5.18 8.73
CA PHE A 184 3.34 -4.36 7.54
C PHE A 184 4.25 -5.04 6.50
N SER A 185 4.81 -6.20 6.82
CA SER A 185 5.69 -6.97 5.92
C SER A 185 5.09 -8.34 5.66
N GLY A 186 4.86 -8.66 4.38
CA GLY A 186 4.37 -9.97 3.97
C GLY A 186 5.37 -11.09 4.27
N THR A 187 6.67 -10.82 4.11
CA THR A 187 7.76 -11.73 4.49
C THR A 187 7.72 -12.05 5.98
N MET A 188 7.66 -11.02 6.83
CA MET A 188 7.58 -11.23 8.28
C MET A 188 6.27 -11.92 8.69
N SER A 189 5.16 -11.57 8.05
CA SER A 189 3.87 -12.24 8.26
C SER A 189 3.99 -13.73 8.01
N PHE A 190 4.52 -14.12 6.84
CA PHE A 190 4.73 -15.51 6.46
C PHE A 190 5.64 -16.25 7.45
N LEU A 191 6.77 -15.64 7.81
CA LEU A 191 7.74 -16.22 8.73
C LEU A 191 7.11 -16.52 10.09
N PHE A 192 6.43 -15.55 10.71
CA PHE A 192 5.85 -15.75 12.04
C PHE A 192 4.60 -16.62 12.04
N ASN A 193 3.84 -16.64 10.93
CA ASN A 193 2.73 -17.57 10.77
C ASN A 193 3.22 -19.02 10.62
N SER A 194 4.42 -19.26 10.10
CA SER A 194 5.02 -20.60 9.97
C SER A 194 5.85 -21.00 11.20
N PHE A 195 6.58 -20.06 11.78
CA PHE A 195 7.41 -20.27 12.97
C PHE A 195 6.57 -20.48 14.24
N MET A 196 5.45 -19.75 14.36
CA MET A 196 4.55 -19.86 15.51
C MET A 196 3.08 -19.72 15.07
N PRO A 197 2.53 -20.74 14.39
CA PRO A 197 1.13 -20.77 14.00
C PRO A 197 0.21 -20.80 15.24
N VAL A 198 -0.99 -20.25 15.08
CA VAL A 198 -2.05 -20.41 16.07
C VAL A 198 -2.42 -21.90 16.13
N GLY A 199 -2.38 -22.50 17.32
CA GLY A 199 -2.62 -23.94 17.52
C GLY A 199 -1.34 -24.79 17.65
N GLY A 200 -0.15 -24.19 17.54
CA GLY A 200 1.14 -24.88 17.75
C GLY A 200 1.65 -25.63 16.50
N GLY A 201 2.80 -26.30 16.64
CA GLY A 201 3.41 -27.07 15.55
C GLY A 201 4.33 -26.29 14.60
N GLY A 202 4.81 -25.10 14.99
CA GLY A 202 5.75 -24.31 14.20
C GLY A 202 7.19 -24.81 14.24
N GLY A 203 7.96 -24.52 13.19
CA GLY A 203 9.34 -24.97 12.99
C GLY A 203 10.40 -24.17 13.75
N LYS A 204 11.67 -24.42 13.39
CA LYS A 204 12.82 -23.60 13.77
C LYS A 204 12.86 -22.33 12.93
N PHE A 205 13.28 -21.21 13.51
CA PHE A 205 13.24 -19.92 12.81
C PHE A 205 14.12 -19.92 11.56
N ALA A 206 15.35 -20.43 11.65
CA ALA A 206 16.25 -20.52 10.51
C ALA A 206 15.68 -21.37 9.36
N ALA A 207 14.98 -22.46 9.69
CA ALA A 207 14.35 -23.32 8.69
C ALA A 207 13.20 -22.59 7.96
N GLU A 208 12.40 -21.80 8.68
CA GLU A 208 11.33 -21.01 8.05
C GLU A 208 11.89 -19.87 7.18
N VAL A 209 13.01 -19.24 7.59
CA VAL A 209 13.71 -18.24 6.75
C VAL A 209 14.23 -18.87 5.47
N LYS A 210 14.87 -20.04 5.56
CA LYS A 210 15.34 -20.79 4.39
C LYS A 210 14.19 -21.13 3.44
N LYS A 211 13.08 -21.65 3.98
CA LYS A 211 11.87 -21.97 3.20
C LYS A 211 11.27 -20.73 2.54
N ALA A 212 11.20 -19.60 3.24
CA ALA A 212 10.70 -18.35 2.67
C ALA A 212 11.57 -17.90 1.48
N LYS A 213 12.90 -18.04 1.58
CA LYS A 213 13.82 -17.74 0.48
C LYS A 213 13.62 -18.67 -0.72
N GLU A 214 13.49 -19.97 -0.49
CA GLU A 214 13.24 -20.97 -1.55
C GLU A 214 11.91 -20.72 -2.28
N LEU A 215 10.89 -20.24 -1.57
CA LEU A 215 9.59 -19.87 -2.14
C LEU A 215 9.57 -18.47 -2.80
N GLY A 216 10.68 -17.73 -2.75
CA GLY A 216 10.76 -16.37 -3.29
C GLY A 216 9.94 -15.34 -2.50
N TYR A 217 9.70 -15.58 -1.21
CA TYR A 217 9.01 -14.63 -0.34
C TYR A 217 9.94 -13.62 0.32
N THR A 218 11.25 -13.85 0.32
CA THR A 218 12.25 -12.88 0.77
C THR A 218 12.90 -12.18 -0.41
N GLU A 219 13.59 -11.08 -0.14
CA GLU A 219 14.61 -10.55 -1.04
C GLU A 219 15.75 -11.59 -1.24
N PRO A 220 16.60 -11.44 -2.29
CA PRO A 220 17.73 -12.35 -2.53
C PRO A 220 18.64 -12.53 -1.30
N ASP A 221 18.77 -11.46 -0.52
CA ASP A 221 19.37 -11.48 0.81
C ASP A 221 18.27 -11.28 1.88
N PRO A 222 17.92 -12.32 2.66
CA PRO A 222 16.87 -12.23 3.68
C PRO A 222 17.12 -11.18 4.77
N ARG A 223 18.37 -10.71 4.92
CA ARG A 223 18.70 -9.61 5.84
C ARG A 223 17.97 -8.32 5.49
N ASP A 224 17.65 -8.09 4.22
CA ASP A 224 16.93 -6.90 3.78
C ASP A 224 15.50 -6.84 4.33
N ASP A 225 14.87 -8.01 4.54
CA ASP A 225 13.59 -8.14 5.22
C ASP A 225 13.74 -8.11 6.76
N LEU A 226 14.69 -8.89 7.29
CA LEU A 226 14.82 -9.16 8.73
C LEU A 226 15.32 -7.96 9.56
N ASN A 227 15.91 -6.95 8.93
CA ASN A 227 16.37 -5.75 9.62
C ASN A 227 15.22 -4.83 10.10
N GLY A 228 13.98 -5.02 9.61
CA GLY A 228 12.81 -4.23 10.00
C GLY A 228 12.70 -2.82 9.40
N LEU A 229 13.67 -2.39 8.58
CA LEU A 229 13.74 -1.04 8.03
C LEU A 229 12.62 -0.73 7.03
N ASP A 230 12.13 -1.72 6.29
CA ASP A 230 10.95 -1.54 5.43
C ASP A 230 9.70 -1.21 6.25
N VAL A 231 9.48 -1.92 7.37
CA VAL A 231 8.39 -1.64 8.31
C VAL A 231 8.57 -0.27 8.96
N ALA A 232 9.79 0.08 9.37
CA ALA A 232 10.09 1.39 9.94
C ALA A 232 9.78 2.55 8.98
N ARG A 233 10.10 2.40 7.68
CA ARG A 233 9.73 3.40 6.66
C ARG A 233 8.21 3.56 6.54
N LYS A 234 7.46 2.46 6.56
CA LYS A 234 5.99 2.48 6.52
C LYS A 234 5.40 3.16 7.75
N LEU A 235 5.92 2.87 8.95
CA LEU A 235 5.49 3.55 10.17
C LEU A 235 5.84 5.04 10.17
N THR A 236 6.99 5.43 9.63
CA THR A 236 7.36 6.85 9.50
C THR A 236 6.30 7.63 8.72
N ILE A 237 5.84 7.06 7.59
CA ILE A 237 4.79 7.65 6.74
C ILE A 237 3.46 7.74 7.50
N LEU A 238 3.04 6.64 8.14
CA LEU A 238 1.78 6.60 8.90
C LEU A 238 1.79 7.56 10.09
N ALA A 239 2.88 7.62 10.84
CA ALA A 239 3.04 8.51 11.98
C ALA A 239 2.96 9.97 11.56
N ARG A 240 3.62 10.34 10.44
CA ARG A 240 3.53 11.69 9.86
C ARG A 240 2.11 12.05 9.42
N LEU A 241 1.40 11.12 8.78
CA LEU A 241 -0.01 11.31 8.41
C LEU A 241 -0.94 11.45 9.63
N ALA A 242 -0.62 10.76 10.73
CA ALA A 242 -1.33 10.88 12.01
C ALA A 242 -0.96 12.14 12.81
N GLY A 243 -0.05 12.98 12.30
CA GLY A 243 0.33 14.27 12.90
C GLY A 243 1.63 14.25 13.72
N LEU A 244 2.33 13.12 13.82
CA LEU A 244 3.61 13.02 14.51
C LEU A 244 4.78 13.50 13.62
N LYS A 245 5.72 14.23 14.22
CA LYS A 245 6.92 14.74 13.52
C LYS A 245 8.09 13.76 13.63
N VAL A 246 7.93 12.56 13.06
CA VAL A 246 9.00 11.55 13.05
C VAL A 246 10.12 12.00 12.12
N GLU A 247 11.35 12.07 12.61
CA GLU A 247 12.48 12.60 11.85
C GLU A 247 13.00 11.66 10.78
N SER A 248 13.14 10.37 11.10
CA SER A 248 13.61 9.35 10.16
C SER A 248 13.15 7.94 10.58
N PRO A 249 13.31 6.92 9.72
CA PRO A 249 12.99 5.53 10.06
C PRO A 249 13.91 4.93 11.13
N THR A 250 14.97 5.66 11.51
CA THR A 250 15.95 5.27 12.53
C THR A 250 15.85 6.13 13.79
N SER A 251 14.89 7.07 13.86
CA SER A 251 14.71 7.96 15.00
C SER A 251 13.85 7.38 16.13
N PHE A 252 13.50 6.10 16.04
CA PHE A 252 12.67 5.38 17.01
C PHE A 252 13.09 3.90 17.10
N PRO A 253 12.69 3.16 18.16
CA PRO A 253 13.09 1.76 18.33
C PRO A 253 12.66 0.85 17.18
N VAL A 254 13.63 0.21 16.54
CA VAL A 254 13.44 -0.83 15.51
C VAL A 254 14.22 -2.06 15.90
N GLN A 255 13.52 -3.15 16.23
CA GLN A 255 14.14 -4.43 16.54
C GLN A 255 14.51 -5.15 15.23
N SER A 256 15.81 -5.29 14.98
CA SER A 256 16.33 -6.19 13.94
C SER A 256 16.23 -7.65 14.40
N LEU A 257 15.89 -8.55 13.48
CA LEU A 257 15.91 -10.01 13.69
C LEU A 257 17.22 -10.66 13.21
N ILE A 258 18.16 -9.86 12.72
CA ILE A 258 19.50 -10.32 12.34
C ILE A 258 20.34 -10.44 13.62
N PRO A 259 20.88 -11.63 13.95
CA PRO A 259 21.86 -11.76 15.03
C PRO A 259 23.08 -10.88 14.73
N LYS A 260 23.57 -10.14 15.73
CA LYS A 260 24.71 -9.21 15.58
C LYS A 260 25.94 -9.89 14.97
N GLU A 261 26.12 -11.15 15.33
CA GLU A 261 27.22 -12.00 14.88
C GLU A 261 27.16 -12.34 13.38
N LEU A 262 26.01 -12.15 12.73
CA LEU A 262 25.76 -12.44 11.32
C LEU A 262 25.54 -11.19 10.45
N GLU A 263 25.57 -9.98 11.05
CA GLU A 263 25.45 -8.72 10.29
C GLU A 263 26.55 -8.60 9.23
N GLY A 264 27.77 -9.05 9.57
CA GLY A 264 28.95 -8.98 8.70
C GLY A 264 29.11 -10.11 7.67
N CYS A 265 28.14 -11.03 7.53
CA CYS A 265 28.20 -12.10 6.53
C CYS A 265 28.32 -11.53 5.11
N LYS A 266 29.10 -12.19 4.25
CA LYS A 266 29.43 -11.68 2.90
C LYS A 266 28.29 -11.87 1.91
N SER A 267 27.44 -12.86 2.12
CA SER A 267 26.29 -13.16 1.27
C SER A 267 25.06 -13.56 2.08
N GLY A 268 23.89 -13.42 1.47
CA GLY A 268 22.64 -13.92 2.03
C GLY A 268 22.58 -15.45 2.14
N ASP A 269 23.38 -16.20 1.37
CA ASP A 269 23.49 -17.66 1.51
C ASP A 269 24.25 -18.04 2.78
N GLU A 270 25.41 -17.42 3.00
CA GLU A 270 26.20 -17.60 4.23
C GLU A 270 25.37 -17.25 5.47
N PHE A 271 24.60 -16.15 5.40
CA PHE A 271 23.68 -15.75 6.46
C PHE A 271 22.65 -16.85 6.77
N VAL A 272 21.99 -17.42 5.76
CA VAL A 272 20.95 -18.45 5.96
C VAL A 272 21.54 -19.74 6.52
N GLU A 273 22.73 -20.15 6.07
CA GLU A 273 23.43 -21.34 6.57
C GLU A 273 23.77 -21.22 8.07
N ARG A 274 24.18 -20.03 8.50
CA ARG A 274 24.60 -19.77 9.89
C ARG A 274 23.48 -19.34 10.82
N LEU A 275 22.31 -18.95 10.30
CA LEU A 275 21.20 -18.48 11.14
C LEU A 275 20.74 -19.52 12.17
N GLY A 276 20.89 -20.81 11.87
CA GLY A 276 20.58 -21.91 12.78
C GLY A 276 21.41 -21.91 14.07
N GLU A 277 22.58 -21.28 14.10
CA GLU A 277 23.42 -21.07 15.30
C GLU A 277 22.66 -20.28 16.39
N PHE A 278 21.60 -19.55 16.03
CA PHE A 278 20.85 -18.65 16.91
C PHE A 278 19.40 -19.08 17.16
N ASP A 279 18.98 -20.26 16.69
CA ASP A 279 17.61 -20.75 16.84
C ASP A 279 17.18 -20.87 18.31
N GLU A 280 18.10 -21.15 19.23
CA GLU A 280 17.80 -21.25 20.67
C GLU A 280 17.19 -19.95 21.24
N ARG A 281 17.63 -18.78 20.75
CA ARG A 281 17.09 -17.48 21.17
C ARG A 281 15.62 -17.35 20.78
N MET A 282 15.29 -17.77 19.56
CA MET A 282 13.93 -17.74 19.02
C MET A 282 13.05 -18.82 19.66
N GLU A 283 13.59 -20.01 19.91
CA GLU A 283 12.87 -21.11 20.56
C GLU A 283 12.48 -20.75 22.00
N LYS A 284 13.36 -20.06 22.73
CA LYS A 284 13.04 -19.52 24.06
C LYS A 284 11.87 -18.54 23.99
N LEU A 285 11.91 -17.59 23.06
CA LEU A 285 10.82 -16.62 22.86
C LEU A 285 9.49 -17.30 22.51
N LYS A 286 9.53 -18.30 21.61
CA LYS A 286 8.37 -19.11 21.22
C LYS A 286 7.78 -19.87 22.41
N SER A 287 8.65 -20.50 23.21
CA SER A 287 8.25 -21.26 24.40
C SER A 287 7.63 -20.38 25.47
N GLU A 288 8.22 -19.20 25.75
CA GLU A 288 7.67 -18.23 26.70
C GLU A 288 6.31 -17.69 26.26
N ALA A 289 6.13 -17.41 24.96
CA ALA A 289 4.85 -16.97 24.43
C ALA A 289 3.80 -18.08 24.50
N ALA A 290 4.17 -19.32 24.13
CA ALA A 290 3.29 -20.48 24.20
C ALA A 290 2.84 -20.80 25.63
N ALA A 291 3.75 -20.71 26.61
CA ALA A 291 3.43 -20.90 28.03
C ALA A 291 2.41 -19.86 28.54
N ALA A 292 2.37 -18.67 27.93
CA ALA A 292 1.39 -17.63 28.21
C ALA A 292 0.10 -17.75 27.38
N GLY A 293 -0.06 -18.79 26.56
CA GLY A 293 -1.20 -18.94 25.64
C GLY A 293 -1.21 -17.93 24.48
N LYS A 294 -0.05 -17.36 24.15
CA LYS A 294 0.12 -16.28 23.16
C LYS A 294 0.93 -16.75 21.95
N VAL A 295 0.85 -15.97 20.88
CA VAL A 295 1.70 -16.09 19.69
C VAL A 295 2.56 -14.85 19.50
N VAL A 296 3.70 -15.00 18.83
CA VAL A 296 4.61 -13.89 18.51
C VAL A 296 4.36 -13.41 17.09
N ARG A 297 4.29 -12.09 16.89
CA ARG A 297 4.23 -11.46 15.57
C ARG A 297 5.20 -10.28 15.51
N PHE A 298 5.78 -10.06 14.33
CA PHE A 298 6.58 -8.87 14.06
C PHE A 298 5.66 -7.74 13.61
N VAL A 299 5.52 -6.71 14.46
CA VAL A 299 4.54 -5.65 14.29
C VAL A 299 5.20 -4.28 14.27
N GLY A 300 4.48 -3.34 13.68
CA GLY A 300 4.70 -1.92 13.90
C GLY A 300 3.61 -1.36 14.82
N SER A 301 3.98 -0.43 15.69
CA SER A 301 3.05 0.22 16.62
C SER A 301 3.34 1.72 16.69
N ILE A 302 2.29 2.53 16.64
CA ILE A 302 2.31 3.99 16.80
C ILE A 302 1.30 4.34 17.88
N ASP A 303 1.74 4.91 19.00
CA ASP A 303 0.90 5.55 20.00
C ASP A 303 0.95 7.06 19.75
N VAL A 304 -0.11 7.60 19.14
CA VAL A 304 -0.16 9.00 18.71
C VAL A 304 -0.21 9.95 19.90
N GLN A 305 -0.82 9.52 21.00
CA GLN A 305 -0.95 10.37 22.20
C GLN A 305 0.40 10.53 22.92
N LYS A 306 1.20 9.45 22.97
CA LYS A 306 2.55 9.50 23.55
C LYS A 306 3.61 10.00 22.57
N GLY A 307 3.32 9.96 21.26
CA GLY A 307 4.31 10.19 20.22
C GLY A 307 5.29 9.03 20.04
N ASP A 308 4.95 7.84 20.55
CA ASP A 308 5.82 6.68 20.51
C ASP A 308 5.61 5.90 19.21
N VAL A 309 6.72 5.53 18.55
CA VAL A 309 6.73 4.65 17.38
C VAL A 309 7.69 3.50 17.67
N LYS A 310 7.31 2.27 17.35
CA LYS A 310 8.20 1.11 17.50
C LYS A 310 7.93 0.03 16.46
N VAL A 311 8.98 -0.72 16.13
CA VAL A 311 8.93 -1.94 15.31
C VAL A 311 9.58 -3.07 16.08
N GLY A 312 8.93 -4.22 16.16
CA GLY A 312 9.52 -5.40 16.78
C GLY A 312 8.55 -6.53 17.07
N LEU A 313 9.03 -7.49 17.86
CA LEU A 313 8.27 -8.66 18.26
C LEU A 313 7.33 -8.35 19.41
N GLU A 314 6.06 -8.67 19.22
CA GLU A 314 5.02 -8.52 20.24
C GLU A 314 4.26 -9.84 20.42
N LYS A 315 3.72 -10.05 21.63
CA LYS A 315 2.98 -11.25 22.02
C LYS A 315 1.48 -10.95 22.01
N PHE A 316 0.70 -11.73 21.26
CA PHE A 316 -0.74 -11.56 21.12
C PHE A 316 -1.50 -12.80 21.59
N ASP A 317 -2.67 -12.59 22.20
CA ASP A 317 -3.63 -13.66 22.44
C ASP A 317 -4.11 -14.25 21.11
N ALA A 318 -4.41 -15.56 21.10
CA ALA A 318 -4.81 -16.26 19.88
C ALA A 318 -6.09 -15.70 19.22
N SER A 319 -6.95 -15.03 20.01
CA SER A 319 -8.17 -14.37 19.53
C SER A 319 -7.93 -12.98 18.92
N HIS A 320 -6.73 -12.40 19.07
CA HIS A 320 -6.44 -11.07 18.56
C HIS A 320 -6.37 -11.08 17.01
N PRO A 321 -6.91 -10.07 16.30
CA PRO A 321 -6.91 -10.04 14.83
C PRO A 321 -5.52 -10.22 14.19
N ILE A 322 -4.48 -9.65 14.80
CA ILE A 322 -3.08 -9.81 14.33
C ILE A 322 -2.59 -11.26 14.44
N ALA A 323 -3.06 -12.03 15.43
CA ALA A 323 -2.69 -13.43 15.59
C ALA A 323 -3.33 -14.31 14.51
N ALA A 324 -4.54 -13.94 14.06
CA ALA A 324 -5.37 -14.69 13.11
C ALA A 324 -4.97 -14.53 11.63
N LEU A 325 -3.93 -13.74 11.33
CA LEU A 325 -3.37 -13.62 9.99
C LEU A 325 -3.03 -14.97 9.37
N LYS A 326 -3.20 -15.07 8.06
CA LYS A 326 -2.83 -16.26 7.27
C LYS A 326 -1.85 -15.87 6.18
N GLY A 327 -0.94 -16.79 5.85
CA GLY A 327 0.01 -16.60 4.76
C GLY A 327 0.86 -15.34 4.94
N SER A 328 0.87 -14.48 3.92
CA SER A 328 1.66 -13.25 3.84
C SER A 328 0.80 -11.97 3.89
N ASP A 329 -0.40 -12.06 4.48
CA ASP A 329 -1.30 -10.92 4.62
C ASP A 329 -0.70 -9.84 5.50
N ASN A 330 -0.93 -8.58 5.11
CA ASN A 330 -0.75 -7.42 5.95
C ASN A 330 -2.08 -7.12 6.66
N ILE A 331 -1.99 -6.61 7.89
CA ILE A 331 -3.13 -6.09 8.65
C ILE A 331 -2.73 -4.79 9.30
N ILE A 332 -3.57 -3.77 9.19
CA ILE A 332 -3.38 -2.47 9.81
C ILE A 332 -4.65 -2.13 10.58
N ASN A 333 -4.49 -1.89 11.87
CA ASN A 333 -5.56 -1.52 12.78
C ASN A 333 -5.43 -0.03 13.11
N PHE A 334 -6.47 0.74 12.85
CA PHE A 334 -6.59 2.14 13.27
C PHE A 334 -7.54 2.23 14.46
N TYR A 335 -6.99 2.62 15.60
CA TYR A 335 -7.76 2.99 16.79
C TYR A 335 -7.90 4.51 16.80
N THR A 336 -9.13 4.97 17.01
CA THR A 336 -9.44 6.40 17.04
C THR A 336 -10.40 6.71 18.16
N LYS A 337 -10.64 7.99 18.41
CA LYS A 337 -11.65 8.45 19.37
C LYS A 337 -13.07 8.01 18.99
N ARG A 338 -13.41 7.96 17.70
CA ARG A 338 -14.74 7.51 17.24
C ARG A 338 -14.89 5.98 17.26
N TYR A 339 -13.83 5.25 16.92
CA TYR A 339 -13.83 3.78 16.88
C TYR A 339 -13.58 3.14 18.26
N GLY A 340 -12.97 3.87 19.20
CA GLY A 340 -12.71 3.42 20.56
C GLY A 340 -11.84 2.16 20.58
N ALA A 341 -12.30 1.13 21.31
CA ALA A 341 -11.60 -0.14 21.43
C ALA A 341 -11.73 -1.06 20.20
N ASN A 342 -12.68 -0.78 19.30
CA ASN A 342 -12.94 -1.59 18.11
C ASN A 342 -12.28 -0.92 16.90
N PRO A 343 -11.08 -1.34 16.48
CA PRO A 343 -10.34 -0.64 15.44
C PRO A 343 -11.01 -0.77 14.07
N LEU A 344 -10.77 0.20 13.20
CA LEU A 344 -10.91 0.00 11.76
C LEU A 344 -9.76 -0.90 11.30
N ILE A 345 -10.09 -2.07 10.75
CA ILE A 345 -9.11 -3.07 10.30
C ILE A 345 -9.06 -3.06 8.78
N ILE A 346 -7.86 -2.90 8.22
CA ILE A 346 -7.59 -3.08 6.80
C ILE A 346 -6.64 -4.26 6.65
N GLN A 347 -7.10 -5.32 5.99
CA GLN A 347 -6.33 -6.55 5.76
C GLN A 347 -6.34 -6.93 4.27
N GLY A 348 -5.23 -7.49 3.82
CA GLY A 348 -5.12 -8.20 2.56
C GLY A 348 -3.66 -8.45 2.18
N ALA A 349 -3.45 -9.10 1.04
CA ALA A 349 -2.11 -9.47 0.62
C ALA A 349 -1.20 -8.23 0.46
N GLY A 350 -0.05 -8.26 1.14
CA GLY A 350 0.94 -7.18 1.11
C GLY A 350 1.70 -7.04 -0.21
N GLN A 351 1.49 -7.99 -1.12
CA GLN A 351 2.16 -8.11 -2.42
C GLN A 351 1.24 -7.88 -3.63
N VAL A 352 -0.06 -7.63 -3.43
CA VAL A 352 -0.95 -7.36 -4.58
C VAL A 352 -0.43 -6.11 -5.29
N HIS A 353 -0.06 -6.27 -6.56
CA HIS A 353 0.76 -5.36 -7.33
C HIS A 353 0.48 -3.89 -7.00
N ALA A 354 1.51 -3.18 -6.50
CA ALA A 354 1.47 -1.75 -6.18
C ALA A 354 0.91 -0.87 -7.33
N SER A 355 0.86 -1.39 -8.55
CA SER A 355 0.22 -0.81 -9.74
C SER A 355 -1.28 -0.55 -9.59
N ILE A 356 -2.04 -1.37 -8.85
CA ILE A 356 -3.50 -1.23 -8.70
C ILE A 356 -3.84 0.12 -8.06
N SER A 357 -3.07 0.49 -7.04
CA SER A 357 -3.26 1.73 -6.31
C SER A 357 -2.76 2.95 -7.10
N THR A 358 -1.66 2.83 -7.85
CA THR A 358 -1.19 3.87 -8.78
C THR A 358 -2.26 4.21 -9.83
N SER A 359 -2.94 3.20 -10.38
CA SER A 359 -4.02 3.37 -11.35
C SER A 359 -5.29 4.02 -10.76
N ARG A 360 -5.61 3.75 -9.48
CA ARG A 360 -6.73 4.38 -8.78
C ARG A 360 -6.54 5.91 -8.67
N HIS A 361 -5.32 6.36 -8.36
CA HIS A 361 -5.04 7.79 -8.18
C HIS A 361 -4.99 8.59 -9.47
N LEU A 362 -4.66 7.94 -10.60
CA LEU A 362 -4.87 8.57 -11.91
C LEU A 362 -6.33 9.00 -12.06
N THR A 363 -7.29 8.17 -11.64
CA THR A 363 -8.70 8.56 -11.68
C THR A 363 -9.13 9.61 -10.67
N SER A 364 -8.31 10.01 -9.70
CA SER A 364 -8.59 11.14 -8.77
C SER A 364 -7.89 12.44 -9.16
N THR A 365 -6.76 12.37 -9.88
CA THR A 365 -6.16 13.55 -10.57
C THR A 365 -7.04 14.08 -11.70
N VAL A 366 -7.83 13.20 -12.32
CA VAL A 366 -8.70 13.45 -13.49
C VAL A 366 -10.01 14.22 -13.20
N PRO A 367 -10.73 14.02 -12.07
CA PRO A 367 -12.03 14.63 -11.80
C PRO A 367 -11.96 15.87 -10.91
N ALA A 368 -10.80 16.21 -10.33
CA ALA A 368 -10.63 17.35 -9.42
C ALA A 368 -11.02 18.73 -10.03
N ALA A 369 -11.42 18.77 -11.30
CA ALA A 369 -11.96 19.95 -11.96
C ALA A 369 -13.49 20.13 -11.87
N LYS A 370 -14.31 19.19 -11.34
CA LYS A 370 -15.76 19.41 -11.19
C LYS A 370 -16.40 18.61 -10.03
N SER A 371 -16.63 19.26 -8.89
CA SER A 371 -17.76 18.98 -7.99
C SER A 371 -18.03 20.21 -7.11
N PRO A 372 -19.22 20.86 -7.19
CA PRO A 372 -19.57 22.01 -6.36
C PRO A 372 -19.89 21.65 -4.90
N LEU A 373 -19.89 20.36 -4.53
CA LEU A 373 -20.37 19.87 -3.23
C LEU A 373 -19.35 19.98 -2.08
N TRP A 374 -18.19 20.59 -2.31
CA TRP A 374 -17.16 20.87 -1.28
C TRP A 374 -16.69 22.34 -1.32
N ALA A 375 -17.53 23.28 -1.75
CA ALA A 375 -17.20 24.69 -1.52
C ALA A 375 -17.32 25.01 -0.02
N SER A 376 -16.18 25.19 0.68
CA SER A 376 -16.18 25.79 2.02
C SER A 376 -16.94 27.13 2.02
N PRO A 377 -17.64 27.50 3.10
CA PRO A 377 -18.47 28.68 3.10
C PRO A 377 -17.62 29.94 2.91
N ARG A 378 -17.83 30.65 1.81
CA ARG A 378 -17.31 32.00 1.62
C ARG A 378 -17.99 32.91 2.63
N THR A 379 -17.21 33.48 3.53
CA THR A 379 -17.63 34.60 4.37
C THR A 379 -17.87 35.81 3.45
N SER A 380 -19.12 36.29 3.44
CA SER A 380 -19.50 37.52 2.77
C SER A 380 -19.03 38.71 3.61
N SER A 381 -17.92 39.36 3.22
CA SER A 381 -17.68 40.74 3.64
C SER A 381 -18.26 41.67 2.57
N LYS A 382 -19.29 42.42 2.95
CA LYS A 382 -19.78 43.55 2.15
C LYS A 382 -18.75 44.67 2.27
N SER A 383 -18.02 44.97 1.20
CA SER A 383 -17.31 46.24 1.07
C SER A 383 -18.16 47.19 0.23
N SER A 384 -18.64 48.26 0.86
CA SER A 384 -19.16 49.44 0.17
C SER A 384 -17.99 50.39 -0.03
N ASN A 385 -17.51 50.52 -1.28
CA ASN A 385 -16.62 51.62 -1.67
C ASN A 385 -17.49 52.80 -2.11
N SER A 386 -17.28 53.97 -1.50
CA SER A 386 -17.48 55.23 -2.20
C SER A 386 -16.33 56.18 -1.87
N PHE A 387 -15.79 56.72 -2.96
CA PHE A 387 -14.66 57.63 -3.09
C PHE A 387 -14.97 59.01 -2.48
N THR A 388 -13.98 59.69 -1.90
CA THR A 388 -13.74 61.14 -2.10
C THR A 388 -12.39 61.60 -1.51
N LYS A 389 -11.74 62.53 -2.22
CA LYS A 389 -10.42 63.17 -1.97
C LYS A 389 -10.46 64.19 -0.81
N PRO A 390 -9.29 64.61 -0.26
CA PRO A 390 -9.21 65.37 0.99
C PRO A 390 -9.17 66.90 0.80
N SER A 391 -9.67 67.65 1.78
CA SER A 391 -9.26 69.03 2.01
C SER A 391 -9.24 69.37 3.52
N ARG A 392 -8.29 70.25 3.83
CA ARG A 392 -7.68 70.77 5.08
C ARG A 392 -8.49 70.92 6.40
N PRO A 393 -7.77 71.13 7.53
CA PRO A 393 -8.24 70.89 8.90
C PRO A 393 -8.70 72.16 9.63
N SER A 394 -9.51 72.00 10.68
CA SER A 394 -9.47 72.92 11.82
C SER A 394 -10.05 72.34 13.11
N ARG A 395 -9.27 72.55 14.18
CA ARG A 395 -9.61 72.81 15.59
C ARG A 395 -10.22 71.72 16.50
N THR A 396 -9.52 71.61 17.62
CA THR A 396 -9.67 70.88 18.89
C THR A 396 -10.79 71.47 19.80
N PRO A 397 -10.93 71.06 21.09
CA PRO A 397 -11.55 69.86 21.68
C PRO A 397 -12.59 70.32 22.78
N PRO A 398 -12.68 69.78 24.02
CA PRO A 398 -12.77 68.43 24.60
C PRO A 398 -14.03 68.24 25.51
N TYR A 399 -14.37 67.00 25.95
CA TYR A 399 -14.90 66.68 27.31
C TYR A 399 -15.14 65.16 27.43
N GLN A 400 -14.33 64.38 28.15
CA GLN A 400 -14.36 64.03 29.59
C GLN A 400 -15.58 63.24 30.13
N ARG A 401 -15.25 61.98 30.51
CA ARG A 401 -15.48 61.30 31.80
C ARG A 401 -16.67 60.33 32.02
N ASN A 402 -16.27 59.14 32.48
CA ASN A 402 -16.74 58.38 33.66
C ASN A 402 -18.05 57.56 33.53
N THR A 403 -17.98 56.22 33.38
CA THR A 403 -17.94 55.12 34.41
C THR A 403 -19.35 54.54 34.75
N PRO A 404 -19.43 53.25 35.16
CA PRO A 404 -20.61 52.37 35.04
C PRO A 404 -21.50 52.38 36.31
N PRO A 405 -22.59 51.58 36.45
CA PRO A 405 -22.46 50.21 37.02
C PRO A 405 -23.61 49.18 36.75
N THR A 406 -23.30 47.90 37.06
CA THR A 406 -24.10 46.81 37.73
C THR A 406 -25.49 46.31 37.24
N SER A 407 -25.58 44.97 37.15
CA SER A 407 -26.69 43.98 36.94
C SER A 407 -27.71 43.87 38.10
N PRO A 408 -28.67 42.88 38.20
CA PRO A 408 -29.43 41.97 37.29
C PRO A 408 -30.97 41.93 37.66
N PRO A 409 -31.80 40.83 37.61
CA PRO A 409 -31.99 39.65 36.71
C PRO A 409 -33.46 39.44 36.13
N SER A 410 -33.59 38.54 35.13
CA SER A 410 -34.65 37.54 34.72
C SER A 410 -36.19 37.80 34.89
N PRO A 411 -37.15 37.23 34.09
CA PRO A 411 -37.24 35.80 33.64
C PRO A 411 -37.85 35.55 32.21
N SER A 412 -37.46 34.48 31.48
CA SER A 412 -38.07 33.13 31.27
C SER A 412 -39.09 32.95 30.11
N LEU A 413 -39.05 31.74 29.49
CA LEU A 413 -40.08 31.02 28.68
C LEU A 413 -40.20 31.41 27.17
N LEU A 414 -40.21 30.54 26.14
CA LEU A 414 -40.46 29.10 25.92
C LEU A 414 -39.85 28.63 24.55
N PRO A 415 -39.75 27.32 24.26
CA PRO A 415 -39.09 26.76 23.09
C PRO A 415 -40.06 26.45 21.93
N LEU A 416 -39.56 26.53 20.69
CA LEU A 416 -40.25 26.06 19.49
C LEU A 416 -39.69 24.71 19.02
N THR A 417 -40.57 23.72 19.05
CA THR A 417 -40.49 22.40 18.42
C THR A 417 -40.65 22.51 16.90
N VAL A 418 -39.86 21.77 16.12
CA VAL A 418 -40.22 21.38 14.74
C VAL A 418 -39.95 19.90 14.53
N SER A 419 -40.99 19.25 14.04
CA SER A 419 -41.21 17.83 13.84
C SER A 419 -40.37 17.19 12.73
N THR A 420 -39.97 15.94 12.96
CA THR A 420 -39.46 14.98 11.97
C THR A 420 -40.62 14.19 11.36
N PRO A 421 -40.68 13.95 10.04
CA PRO A 421 -41.61 12.98 9.47
C PRO A 421 -41.03 11.55 9.53
N LEU A 422 -41.80 10.64 10.12
CA LEU A 422 -41.63 9.19 10.13
C LEU A 422 -41.91 8.60 8.74
N LEU A 423 -41.02 7.75 8.25
CA LEU A 423 -41.28 6.78 7.16
C LEU A 423 -41.46 5.39 7.76
N PRO A 424 -42.39 4.55 7.27
CA PRO A 424 -42.58 3.20 7.78
C PRO A 424 -41.48 2.24 7.29
N ALA A 425 -40.95 1.44 8.21
CA ALA A 425 -39.99 0.38 7.96
C ALA A 425 -40.67 -0.87 7.38
N SER A 426 -40.17 -1.36 6.25
CA SER A 426 -40.48 -2.71 5.73
C SER A 426 -39.42 -3.70 6.23
N PRO A 427 -39.80 -4.93 6.62
CA PRO A 427 -38.86 -5.95 7.11
C PRO A 427 -38.03 -6.57 5.96
N PRO A 428 -36.80 -7.06 6.25
CA PRO A 428 -35.94 -7.65 5.23
C PRO A 428 -36.42 -9.03 4.80
N HIS A 429 -36.54 -9.24 3.49
CA HIS A 429 -36.70 -10.56 2.87
C HIS A 429 -35.42 -11.38 3.03
N LEU A 430 -35.54 -12.53 3.70
CA LEU A 430 -34.51 -13.58 3.74
C LEU A 430 -34.45 -14.31 2.38
N PRO A 431 -33.25 -14.63 1.84
CA PRO A 431 -33.13 -15.51 0.69
C PRO A 431 -33.46 -16.96 1.06
N PRO A 432 -34.01 -17.77 0.12
CA PRO A 432 -34.33 -19.16 0.39
C PRO A 432 -33.06 -20.02 0.58
N PRO A 433 -33.13 -21.11 1.37
CA PRO A 433 -31.99 -22.00 1.59
C PRO A 433 -31.67 -22.82 0.35
N ILE A 434 -30.37 -22.96 0.06
CA ILE A 434 -29.81 -23.86 -0.96
C ILE A 434 -29.90 -25.30 -0.45
N PRO A 435 -30.40 -26.28 -1.24
CA PRO A 435 -30.54 -27.66 -0.79
C PRO A 435 -29.19 -28.38 -0.74
N HIS A 436 -28.81 -28.86 0.44
CA HIS A 436 -27.74 -29.84 0.62
C HIS A 436 -28.26 -31.27 0.36
N ALA A 437 -27.46 -32.03 -0.39
CA ALA A 437 -27.66 -33.45 -0.69
C ALA A 437 -27.60 -34.33 0.60
N PRO A 438 -28.31 -35.47 0.64
CA PRO A 438 -28.54 -36.20 1.88
C PRO A 438 -27.35 -37.08 2.28
N SER A 439 -26.85 -36.86 3.49
CA SER A 439 -26.10 -37.84 4.27
C SER A 439 -27.08 -38.77 4.99
N ARG A 440 -26.97 -40.08 4.72
CA ARG A 440 -27.72 -41.13 5.43
C ARG A 440 -27.17 -41.32 6.84
N THR A 441 -28.07 -41.36 7.83
CA THR A 441 -27.82 -41.78 9.20
C THR A 441 -28.41 -43.17 9.48
N HIS A 442 -27.97 -43.73 10.62
CA HIS A 442 -28.46 -44.89 11.38
C HIS A 442 -27.87 -46.26 11.01
N SER A 443 -27.50 -47.15 11.93
CA SER A 443 -27.32 -47.13 13.39
C SER A 443 -26.85 -48.54 13.84
N SER A 444 -25.96 -48.59 14.83
CA SER A 444 -25.88 -49.57 15.96
C SER A 444 -25.84 -51.12 15.75
N THR A 445 -24.61 -51.68 15.95
CA THR A 445 -24.19 -52.81 16.86
C THR A 445 -24.79 -54.25 16.75
N PRO A 446 -24.16 -55.30 17.34
CA PRO A 446 -22.80 -55.85 17.14
C PRO A 446 -22.79 -57.40 16.99
N GLY A 447 -21.70 -58.01 16.47
CA GLY A 447 -21.53 -59.47 16.50
C GLY A 447 -20.19 -59.95 15.96
N ARG A 448 -19.38 -60.54 16.83
CA ARG A 448 -18.04 -61.13 16.60
C ARG A 448 -18.19 -62.65 16.30
N PRO A 449 -17.09 -63.42 16.17
CA PRO A 449 -16.29 -63.74 14.97
C PRO A 449 -16.45 -65.20 14.51
N GLN A 450 -16.07 -65.56 13.28
CA GLN A 450 -15.43 -66.86 12.99
C GLN A 450 -14.51 -66.77 11.74
N ASN A 451 -13.34 -67.38 11.87
CA ASN A 451 -12.32 -67.72 10.86
C ASN A 451 -12.23 -69.27 10.89
N PRO A 452 -11.43 -69.99 10.08
CA PRO A 452 -11.06 -69.89 8.66
C PRO A 452 -11.31 -71.23 7.92
N SER A 453 -11.21 -71.30 6.58
CA SER A 453 -10.75 -72.50 5.85
C SER A 453 -10.55 -72.26 4.35
N SER A 454 -9.31 -72.42 3.88
CA SER A 454 -8.92 -72.78 2.49
C SER A 454 -9.22 -74.28 2.25
N PRO A 455 -9.16 -74.91 1.03
CA PRO A 455 -8.10 -74.73 0.00
C PRO A 455 -8.48 -74.95 -1.51
N ALA A 456 -7.50 -74.60 -2.38
CA ALA A 456 -7.09 -75.16 -3.71
C ALA A 456 -8.15 -75.50 -4.80
N THR A 457 -7.97 -75.38 -6.12
CA THR A 457 -6.86 -75.70 -7.04
C THR A 457 -7.21 -75.28 -8.49
N THR A 458 -6.20 -74.80 -9.25
CA THR A 458 -5.84 -75.03 -10.70
C THR A 458 -6.74 -74.70 -11.92
N ASN A 459 -6.13 -73.94 -12.86
CA ASN A 459 -6.10 -74.02 -14.36
C ASN A 459 -7.43 -73.84 -15.17
N THR A 460 -7.56 -73.14 -16.32
CA THR A 460 -6.68 -72.89 -17.50
C THR A 460 -7.31 -71.85 -18.47
N THR A 461 -6.52 -70.87 -18.97
CA THR A 461 -6.44 -70.21 -20.34
C THR A 461 -7.68 -69.54 -21.05
N PRO A 462 -7.50 -68.66 -22.09
CA PRO A 462 -8.04 -67.27 -22.19
C PRO A 462 -8.87 -67.04 -23.50
N PRO A 463 -8.90 -65.88 -24.19
CA PRO A 463 -8.92 -64.44 -23.82
C PRO A 463 -10.20 -63.71 -24.33
N GLN A 464 -10.44 -62.46 -23.89
CA GLN A 464 -11.02 -61.40 -24.75
C GLN A 464 -10.92 -60.01 -24.10
N THR A 465 -10.38 -59.05 -24.87
CA THR A 465 -10.18 -57.62 -24.56
C THR A 465 -11.46 -56.80 -24.71
N PRO A 466 -11.58 -55.70 -23.94
CA PRO A 466 -12.03 -54.42 -24.50
C PRO A 466 -11.15 -53.22 -24.03
N PRO A 467 -11.32 -52.02 -24.63
CA PRO A 467 -10.23 -51.05 -24.88
C PRO A 467 -9.97 -50.06 -23.72
N PRO A 468 -8.85 -49.30 -23.78
CA PRO A 468 -8.41 -48.44 -22.69
C PRO A 468 -9.10 -47.07 -22.68
N HIS A 469 -9.39 -46.58 -21.47
CA HIS A 469 -9.76 -45.20 -21.21
C HIS A 469 -8.53 -44.27 -21.22
N SER A 470 -8.66 -43.16 -21.92
CA SER A 470 -7.68 -42.08 -22.05
C SER A 470 -7.41 -41.35 -20.72
N PRO A 471 -6.14 -41.08 -20.36
CA PRO A 471 -5.81 -40.07 -19.37
C PRO A 471 -5.58 -38.69 -20.03
N LEU A 472 -6.08 -37.64 -19.38
CA LEU A 472 -5.85 -36.22 -19.71
C LEU A 472 -4.35 -35.85 -19.58
N PRO A 473 -3.80 -35.00 -20.46
CA PRO A 473 -2.37 -34.73 -20.50
C PRO A 473 -1.92 -33.69 -19.48
N ALA A 474 -0.80 -34.01 -18.82
CA ALA A 474 0.06 -33.07 -18.11
C ALA A 474 0.82 -32.20 -19.13
N HIS A 475 0.76 -30.88 -18.98
CA HIS A 475 1.58 -29.95 -19.76
C HIS A 475 3.02 -29.97 -19.24
N GLN A 476 3.90 -30.60 -20.01
CA GLN A 476 5.35 -30.49 -19.88
C GLN A 476 5.81 -29.12 -20.42
N TYR A 477 6.62 -28.42 -19.61
CA TYR A 477 7.47 -27.34 -20.06
C TYR A 477 8.61 -27.93 -20.90
N SER A 478 8.63 -27.58 -22.19
CA SER A 478 9.76 -27.82 -23.09
C SER A 478 10.81 -26.74 -22.87
N ASN A 479 11.98 -27.15 -22.37
CA ASN A 479 13.22 -26.39 -22.49
C ASN A 479 13.69 -26.49 -23.95
N SER A 480 13.71 -25.36 -24.66
CA SER A 480 14.48 -25.20 -25.89
C SER A 480 15.75 -24.40 -25.57
N GLU A 481 16.83 -25.12 -25.31
CA GLU A 481 18.19 -24.59 -25.44
C GLU A 481 18.45 -24.26 -26.92
N SER A 482 19.04 -23.08 -27.16
CA SER A 482 19.71 -22.77 -28.43
C SER A 482 21.14 -22.32 -28.14
N PRO A 483 22.10 -22.65 -29.01
CA PRO A 483 23.50 -22.79 -28.64
C PRO A 483 24.27 -21.47 -28.66
N ARG A 484 25.21 -21.33 -27.71
CA ARG A 484 26.24 -20.27 -27.70
C ARG A 484 27.22 -20.47 -28.86
N PRO A 485 27.61 -19.41 -29.59
CA PRO A 485 28.74 -19.49 -30.51
C PRO A 485 30.06 -19.45 -29.74
N GLN A 486 30.93 -20.41 -30.06
CA GLN A 486 32.35 -20.44 -29.68
C GLN A 486 33.07 -19.24 -30.33
N GLN A 487 33.75 -18.42 -29.53
CA GLN A 487 34.80 -17.53 -30.02
C GLN A 487 36.15 -18.24 -29.88
N GLN A 488 36.79 -18.44 -31.03
CA GLN A 488 38.17 -18.88 -31.15
C GLN A 488 39.11 -17.78 -30.64
N ALA A 489 40.06 -18.22 -29.82
CA ALA A 489 41.27 -17.48 -29.51
C ALA A 489 42.25 -17.62 -30.69
N THR A 490 42.70 -16.50 -31.24
CA THR A 490 43.99 -16.42 -31.94
C THR A 490 44.73 -15.18 -31.47
N ALA A 491 45.94 -15.41 -31.00
CA ALA A 491 46.92 -14.44 -30.58
C ALA A 491 47.49 -13.65 -31.77
N SER A 492 47.71 -12.35 -31.57
CA SER A 492 48.93 -11.57 -31.88
C SER A 492 48.71 -10.13 -31.45
#